data_AF-A0A529F8G0-F1
#
_entry.id   AF-A0A529F8G0-F1
#
_cell.length_a   1.000
_cell.length_b   1.000
_cell.length_c   1.000
_cell.angle_alpha   90.00
_cell.angle_beta   90.00
_cell.angle_gamma   90.00
#
_symmetry.space_group_name_H-M   'P 1'
#
loop_
_entity.id
_entity.type
_entity.pdbx_description
1 polymer ?
#
loop_
_entity_poly.entity_id
_entity_poly.type
_entity_poly.pdbx_seq_one_letter_code
_entity_poly.pdbx_strand_id
1 'polypeptide(L)' 'MAIRRGRGVAAINYPTGMNLGGDPTQALVHSTPTGNFMVTLSSVDLGQGMKQIMAQICAETIGVPTDRVIVDTA' A
#
# COMPACT_ATOMS: atom_id res chain seq x y z
N MET A 1 -47.93 -16.96 -1.98
CA MET A 1 -47.14 -16.56 -0.79
C MET A 1 -46.50 -15.21 -1.06
N ALA A 2 -46.53 -14.27 -0.09
CA ALA A 2 -45.95 -12.94 -0.26
C ALA A 2 -44.44 -12.94 0.02
N ILE A 3 -43.64 -12.30 -0.83
CA ILE A 3 -42.19 -12.13 -0.63
C ILE A 3 -41.96 -11.17 0.55
N ARG A 4 -41.20 -11.61 1.55
CA ARG A 4 -40.79 -10.77 2.70
C ARG A 4 -39.37 -10.27 2.47
N ARG A 5 -39.15 -8.95 2.55
CA ARG A 5 -37.80 -8.36 2.52
C ARG A 5 -37.31 -8.13 3.95
N GLY A 6 -36.02 -8.33 4.18
CA GLY A 6 -35.35 -8.05 5.46
C GLY A 6 -34.15 -7.13 5.24
N ARG A 7 -33.77 -6.40 6.29
CA ARG A 7 -32.53 -5.61 6.36
C ARG A 7 -31.82 -5.98 7.66
N GLY A 8 -30.49 -6.01 7.62
CA GLY A 8 -29.63 -6.23 8.77
C GLY A 8 -28.39 -5.35 8.67
N VAL A 9 -27.77 -5.08 9.81
CA VAL A 9 -26.52 -4.33 9.92
C VAL A 9 -25.51 -5.22 10.64
N ALA A 10 -24.26 -5.19 10.16
CA ALA A 10 -23.13 -5.84 10.82
C ALA A 10 -22.02 -4.82 11.03
N ALA A 11 -21.26 -5.00 12.11
CA ALA A 11 -20.05 -4.26 12.39
C ALA A 11 -18.88 -5.24 12.51
N ILE A 12 -17.67 -4.81 12.14
CA ILE A 12 -16.46 -5.60 12.19
C ILE A 12 -15.34 -4.81 12.89
N ASN A 13 -14.55 -5.52 13.67
CA ASN A 13 -13.22 -5.09 14.08
C ASN A 13 -12.23 -6.17 13.62
N TYR A 14 -11.22 -5.77 12.86
CA TYR A 14 -10.18 -6.69 12.37
C TYR A 14 -8.81 -6.07 12.65
N PRO A 15 -8.11 -6.52 13.72
CA PRO A 15 -6.77 -6.02 14.00
C PRO A 15 -5.81 -6.38 12.87
N THR A 16 -4.91 -5.45 12.55
CA THR A 16 -3.94 -5.58 11.46
C THR A 16 -2.55 -5.92 11.98
N GLY A 17 -1.79 -6.69 11.22
CA GLY A 17 -0.42 -7.07 11.54
C GLY A 17 -0.26 -8.50 12.06
N MET A 18 0.97 -8.98 12.13
CA MET A 18 1.30 -10.33 12.58
C MET A 18 1.29 -10.38 14.11
N ASN A 19 0.50 -11.27 14.71
CA ASN A 19 0.27 -11.37 16.17
C ASN A 19 1.54 -11.48 17.05
N LEU A 20 2.70 -11.82 16.49
CA LEU A 20 3.97 -12.00 17.21
C LEU A 20 5.04 -10.95 16.84
N GLY A 21 4.65 -9.85 16.18
CA GLY A 21 5.58 -8.77 15.78
C GLY A 21 6.58 -9.17 14.70
N GLY A 22 6.24 -10.19 13.90
CA GLY A 22 7.07 -10.75 12.83
C GLY A 22 6.89 -10.10 11.47
N ASP A 23 6.22 -8.95 11.41
CA ASP A 23 5.93 -8.19 10.19
C ASP A 23 6.65 -6.83 10.07
N PRO A 24 7.92 -6.66 10.55
CA PRO A 24 8.65 -5.45 10.21
C PRO A 24 8.90 -5.42 8.70
N THR A 25 8.76 -4.23 8.12
CA THR A 25 9.10 -3.97 6.72
C THR A 25 10.00 -2.75 6.62
N GLN A 26 10.77 -2.69 5.54
CA GLN A 26 11.68 -1.59 5.24
C GLN A 26 11.62 -1.27 3.75
N ALA A 27 11.95 -0.04 3.41
CA ALA A 27 12.12 0.42 2.05
C ALA A 27 13.42 1.19 1.91
N LEU A 28 14.08 1.04 0.77
CA LEU A 28 15.21 1.87 0.35
C LEU A 28 14.71 2.86 -0.69
N VAL A 29 15.05 4.13 -0.52
CA VAL A 29 14.67 5.19 -1.46
C VAL A 29 15.93 5.91 -1.92
N HIS A 30 16.11 6.04 -3.24
CA HIS A 30 17.21 6.81 -3.80
C HIS A 30 16.75 7.65 -5.00
N SER A 31 17.36 8.81 -5.17
CA SER A 31 17.16 9.67 -6.34
C SER A 31 18.04 9.22 -7.51
N THR A 32 17.52 9.31 -8.73
CA THR A 32 18.28 9.09 -9.96
C THR A 32 18.81 10.42 -10.53
N PRO A 33 19.84 10.40 -11.38
CA PRO A 33 20.31 11.61 -12.08
C PRO A 33 19.25 12.27 -12.98
N THR A 34 18.20 11.55 -13.37
CA THR A 34 17.06 12.08 -14.15
C THR A 34 16.01 12.78 -13.28
N GLY A 35 16.21 12.83 -11.96
CA GLY A 35 15.29 13.46 -11.01
C GLY A 35 14.09 12.60 -10.65
N ASN A 36 14.17 11.28 -10.86
CA ASN A 36 13.17 10.32 -10.37
C ASN A 36 13.61 9.75 -9.02
N PHE A 37 12.68 9.11 -8.32
CA PHE A 37 12.93 8.42 -7.06
C PHE A 37 12.56 6.94 -7.20
N MET A 38 13.52 6.07 -6.92
CA MET A 38 13.34 4.64 -6.92
C MET A 38 13.08 4.17 -5.49
N VAL A 39 11.98 3.47 -5.27
CA VAL A 39 11.61 2.83 -4.01
C VAL A 39 11.77 1.32 -4.18
N THR A 40 12.59 0.70 -3.34
CA THR A 40 12.77 -0.76 -3.32
C THR A 40 12.32 -1.32 -1.98
N LEU A 41 11.45 -2.33 -2.01
CA LEU A 41 10.95 -3.04 -0.82
C LEU A 41 10.57 -4.48 -1.14
N SER A 42 10.51 -5.33 -0.12
CA SER A 42 10.20 -6.77 -0.27
C SER A 42 8.72 -7.10 -0.12
N SER A 43 7.85 -6.09 -0.02
CA SER A 43 6.40 -6.33 -0.02
C SER A 43 5.95 -6.72 -1.43
N VAL A 44 5.14 -7.78 -1.52
CA VAL A 44 4.66 -8.30 -2.81
C VAL A 44 3.30 -7.71 -3.15
N ASP A 45 3.13 -7.26 -4.40
CA ASP A 45 1.83 -6.86 -4.94
C ASP A 45 1.19 -8.03 -5.71
N LEU A 46 0.02 -8.44 -5.26
CA LEU A 46 -0.81 -9.49 -5.86
C LEU A 46 -2.11 -8.92 -6.44
N GLY A 47 -2.22 -7.59 -6.56
CA GLY A 47 -3.41 -6.88 -7.04
C GLY A 47 -4.12 -6.04 -5.97
N GLN A 48 -3.61 -6.02 -4.73
CA GLN A 48 -4.11 -5.14 -3.67
C GLN A 48 -3.72 -3.67 -3.86
N GLY A 49 -2.81 -3.38 -4.81
CA GLY A 49 -2.39 -2.01 -5.15
C GLY A 49 -1.27 -1.48 -4.26
N MET A 50 -0.43 -2.39 -3.72
CA MET A 50 0.67 -2.02 -2.84
C MET A 50 1.67 -1.09 -3.54
N LYS A 51 2.03 -1.35 -4.80
CA LYS A 51 2.96 -0.48 -5.55
C LYS A 51 2.42 0.95 -5.72
N GLN A 52 1.13 1.08 -6.01
CA GLN A 52 0.47 2.36 -6.19
C GLN A 52 0.52 3.20 -4.90
N ILE A 53 0.17 2.59 -3.77
CA ILE A 53 0.13 3.26 -2.48
C ILE A 53 1.55 3.65 -2.04
N MET A 54 2.54 2.78 -2.23
CA MET A 54 3.93 3.11 -1.88
C MET A 54 4.48 4.27 -2.71
N ALA A 55 4.14 4.35 -4.00
CA ALA A 55 4.51 5.47 -4.85
C ALA A 55 3.93 6.80 -4.34
N GLN A 56 2.64 6.78 -3.96
CA GLN A 56 1.95 7.96 -3.42
C GLN A 56 2.55 8.41 -2.08
N ILE A 57 2.79 7.48 -1.16
CA ILE A 57 3.41 7.78 0.15
C ILE A 57 4.78 8.42 -0.03
N CYS A 58 5.63 7.85 -0.87
CA CYS A 58 6.96 8.39 -1.14
C CYS A 58 6.89 9.77 -1.79
N ALA A 59 6.03 9.94 -2.80
CA ALA A 59 5.86 11.20 -3.52
C ALA A 59 5.39 12.32 -2.59
N GLU A 60 4.39 12.06 -1.73
CA GLU A 60 3.89 13.01 -0.76
C GLU A 60 4.97 13.38 0.28
N THR A 61 5.68 12.38 0.80
CA THR A 61 6.73 12.60 1.82
C THR A 61 7.87 13.46 1.29
N ILE A 62 8.27 13.28 0.03
CA ILE A 62 9.36 14.02 -0.60
C ILE A 62 8.89 15.36 -1.19
N GLY A 63 7.60 15.49 -1.53
CA GLY A 63 7.03 16.69 -2.14
C GLY A 63 7.17 16.75 -3.65
N VAL A 64 7.01 15.60 -4.34
CA VAL A 64 7.09 15.50 -5.81
C VAL A 64 5.80 14.89 -6.39
N PRO A 65 5.53 15.08 -7.69
CA PRO A 65 4.46 14.35 -8.37
C PRO A 65 4.67 12.83 -8.32
N THR A 66 3.58 12.04 -8.22
CA THR A 66 3.65 10.56 -8.12
C THR A 66 4.33 9.91 -9.32
N ASP A 67 4.24 10.50 -10.51
CA ASP A 67 4.89 9.99 -11.74
C ASP A 67 6.43 10.08 -11.70
N ARG A 68 7.00 10.79 -10.72
CA ARG A 68 8.44 10.82 -10.44
C ARG A 68 8.91 9.65 -9.58
N VAL A 69 7.99 8.85 -9.04
CA VAL A 69 8.32 7.73 -8.15
C VAL A 69 8.09 6.41 -8.86
N ILE A 70 9.10 5.55 -8.85
CA ILE A 70 9.05 4.20 -9.40
C ILE A 70 9.24 3.21 -8.26
N VAL A 71 8.31 2.27 -8.13
CA VAL A 71 8.36 1.24 -7.09
C VAL A 71 8.78 -0.09 -7.70
N ASP A 72 9.91 -0.60 -7.23
CA ASP A 72 10.43 -1.90 -7.58
C ASP A 72 10.26 -2.87 -6.41
N THR A 73 9.76 -4.06 -6.73
CA THR A 73 9.52 -5.13 -5.75
C THR A 73 10.39 -6.30 -6.13
N ALA A 74 11.19 -6.78 -5.19
CA ALA A 74 12.00 -7.98 -5.37
C ALA A 74 11.14 -9.24 -5.54
#